data_AF-A0A3Q7YCC3-F1
#
_entry.id   AF-A0A3Q7YCC3-F1
#
_cell.length_a   1.000
_cell.length_b   1.000
_cell.length_c   1.000
_cell.angle_alpha   90.00
_cell.angle_beta   90.00
_cell.angle_gamma   90.00
#
_symmetry.space_group_name_H-M   'P 1'
#
loop_
_entity.id
_entity.type
_entity.pdbx_description
1 polymer ?
#
loop_
_entity_poly.entity_id
_entity_poly.type
_entity_poly.pdbx_seq_one_letter_code
_entity_poly.pdbx_strand_id
1 'polypeptide(L)'
;MALQLPGCVGRFNSITCSPRALKVNNTLSQPRSDGVKWVEATSSFFDQDKRPIMLFDGVCNLCNGGVNFVRHNDRNKTIRYEALQSEAGKMLLKRSGRAPDDISSVVLVENHRSYIKSEAVLKIMEYIDLPFPQLAFLLQFVPL
;
A
#
# COMPACT_ATOMS: atom_id res chain seq x y z
N MET A 1 61.06 -9.50 -1.13
CA MET A 1 59.64 -9.55 -1.58
C MET A 1 58.88 -8.43 -0.87
N ALA A 2 58.97 -7.21 -1.38
CA ALA A 2 58.21 -6.06 -0.91
C ALA A 2 57.87 -5.23 -2.16
N LEU A 3 56.63 -5.36 -2.61
CA LEU A 3 56.12 -4.71 -3.81
C LEU A 3 55.58 -3.33 -3.45
N GLN A 4 56.26 -2.32 -4.03
CA GLN A 4 55.80 -1.03 -4.52
C GLN A 4 54.32 -0.62 -4.25
N LEU A 5 54.16 0.53 -3.60
CA LEU A 5 52.97 1.39 -3.68
C LEU A 5 52.94 2.14 -5.04
N PRO A 6 51.76 2.41 -5.62
CA PRO A 6 51.63 3.53 -6.55
C PRO A 6 50.59 4.56 -6.07
N GLY A 7 51.04 5.80 -5.98
CA GLY A 7 50.30 6.92 -6.56
C GLY A 7 49.27 7.65 -5.69
N CYS A 8 49.74 8.44 -4.72
CA CYS A 8 49.06 9.69 -4.38
C CYS A 8 49.53 10.79 -5.33
N VAL A 9 48.66 11.24 -6.25
CA VAL A 9 48.80 12.51 -6.96
C VAL A 9 47.42 13.16 -7.01
N GLY A 10 47.26 14.30 -6.33
CA GLY A 10 46.02 15.08 -6.33
C GLY A 10 46.15 16.32 -5.45
N ARG A 11 46.18 17.49 -6.08
CA ARG A 11 46.56 18.79 -5.55
C ARG A 11 45.37 19.49 -4.86
N PHE A 12 45.69 20.32 -3.87
CA PHE A 12 44.84 21.36 -3.25
C PHE A 12 43.78 21.95 -4.19
N ASN A 13 42.50 21.91 -3.80
CA ASN A 13 41.78 23.13 -3.44
C ASN A 13 40.38 22.87 -2.87
N SER A 14 40.10 23.57 -1.77
CA SER A 14 38.77 24.00 -1.31
C SER A 14 37.75 22.94 -0.84
N ILE A 15 37.10 23.26 0.28
CA ILE A 15 35.64 23.21 0.52
C ILE A 15 35.33 22.72 1.94
N THR A 16 35.10 23.73 2.80
CA THR A 16 34.09 23.83 3.87
C THR A 16 34.13 22.84 5.05
N CYS A 17 34.20 23.41 6.26
CA CYS A 17 33.66 22.82 7.48
C CYS A 17 32.20 22.41 7.25
N SER A 18 31.94 21.11 7.17
CA SER A 18 30.59 20.56 7.20
C SER A 18 30.10 20.52 8.66
N PRO A 19 28.91 21.06 8.97
CA PRO A 19 28.35 20.99 10.31
C PRO A 19 28.03 19.52 10.62
N ARG A 20 28.42 19.11 11.82
CA ARG A 20 28.18 17.79 12.41
C ARG A 20 26.67 17.54 12.45
N ALA A 21 26.12 16.89 11.42
CA ALA A 21 24.74 16.43 11.43
C ALA A 21 24.60 15.34 12.50
N LEU A 22 23.72 15.59 13.47
CA LEU A 22 23.40 14.67 14.55
C LEU A 22 23.03 13.29 13.97
N LYS A 23 23.70 12.25 14.46
CA LYS A 23 23.27 10.86 14.27
C LYS A 23 21.95 10.65 15.00
N VAL A 24 20.85 10.75 14.26
CA VAL A 24 19.55 10.26 14.69
C VAL A 24 19.59 8.74 14.59
N ASN A 25 19.86 8.08 15.71
CA ASN A 25 19.76 6.64 15.81
C ASN A 25 18.27 6.30 16.03
N ASN A 26 17.53 6.17 14.93
CA ASN A 26 16.17 5.64 14.99
C ASN A 26 16.24 4.16 14.67
N THR A 27 16.02 3.32 15.67
CA THR A 27 15.79 1.87 15.53
C THR A 27 14.41 1.65 14.91
N LEU A 28 14.20 2.17 13.69
CA LEU A 28 13.11 1.76 12.83
C LEU A 28 13.60 0.50 12.11
N SER A 29 13.06 -0.64 12.55
CA SER A 29 13.20 -1.92 11.88
C SER A 29 13.00 -1.73 10.37
N GLN A 30 14.05 -1.97 9.59
CA GLN A 30 13.94 -1.92 8.14
C GLN A 30 12.85 -2.91 7.69
N PRO A 31 11.88 -2.50 6.86
CA PRO A 31 10.96 -3.45 6.25
C PRO A 31 11.79 -4.45 5.45
N ARG A 32 11.49 -5.76 5.61
CA ARG A 32 12.14 -6.86 4.86
C ARG A 32 12.35 -6.43 3.40
N SER A 33 13.58 -6.54 2.90
CA SER A 33 14.03 -6.08 1.57
C SER A 33 13.09 -6.48 0.42
N ASP A 34 12.38 -7.59 0.58
CA ASP A 34 11.43 -8.09 -0.41
C ASP A 34 10.21 -7.17 -0.56
N GLY A 35 9.70 -6.60 0.54
CA GLY A 35 8.54 -5.70 0.53
C GLY A 35 8.83 -4.39 -0.21
N VAL A 36 10.04 -3.84 -0.04
CA VAL A 36 10.46 -2.59 -0.70
C VAL A 36 10.53 -2.77 -2.23
N LYS A 37 11.00 -3.93 -2.71
CA LYS A 37 11.06 -4.24 -4.14
C LYS A 37 9.68 -4.26 -4.80
N TRP A 38 8.68 -4.83 -4.12
CA TRP A 38 7.31 -4.89 -4.66
C TRP A 38 6.60 -3.53 -4.57
N VAL A 39 6.88 -2.70 -3.57
CA VAL A 39 6.32 -1.34 -3.48
C VAL A 39 6.79 -0.48 -4.64
N GLU A 40 8.08 -0.52 -4.98
CA GLU A 40 8.62 0.21 -6.15
C GLU A 40 8.07 -0.35 -7.48
N ALA A 41 8.03 -1.68 -7.64
CA ALA A 41 7.49 -2.26 -8.88
C ALA A 41 6.01 -1.93 -9.10
N THR A 42 5.24 -1.80 -8.02
CA THR A 42 3.79 -1.54 -8.07
C THR A 42 3.43 -0.06 -7.93
N SER A 43 4.38 0.85 -7.69
CA SER A 43 4.11 2.30 -7.70
C SER A 43 3.67 2.77 -9.09
N SER A 44 4.18 2.11 -10.14
CA SER A 44 3.81 2.34 -11.54
C SER A 44 2.30 2.23 -11.82
N PHE A 45 1.56 1.42 -11.04
CA PHE A 45 0.10 1.32 -11.16
C PHE A 45 -0.63 2.61 -10.77
N PHE A 46 0.05 3.52 -10.06
CA PHE A 46 -0.47 4.79 -9.56
C PHE A 46 0.05 6.02 -10.31
N ASP A 47 0.91 5.86 -11.32
CA ASP A 47 1.47 6.97 -12.11
C ASP A 47 0.39 7.67 -12.95
N GLN A 48 -0.47 6.87 -13.59
CA GLN A 48 -1.56 7.36 -14.44
C GLN A 48 -2.83 7.66 -13.63
N ASP A 49 -3.03 6.94 -12.52
CA ASP A 49 -4.24 7.05 -11.70
C ASP A 49 -3.94 6.77 -10.23
N LYS A 50 -4.07 7.82 -9.40
CA LYS A 50 -3.76 7.80 -7.97
C LYS A 50 -4.85 7.16 -7.10
N ARG A 51 -5.99 6.79 -7.68
CA ARG A 51 -7.10 6.19 -6.93
C ARG A 51 -6.67 4.86 -6.29
N PRO A 52 -7.11 4.58 -5.05
CA PRO A 52 -6.84 3.29 -4.41
C PRO A 52 -7.43 2.13 -5.20
N ILE A 53 -6.78 0.98 -5.12
CA ILE A 53 -7.20 -0.25 -5.79
C ILE A 53 -7.70 -1.24 -4.74
N MET A 54 -8.99 -1.56 -4.78
CA MET A 54 -9.62 -2.61 -4.00
C MET A 54 -9.43 -3.95 -4.71
N LEU A 55 -8.72 -4.86 -4.06
CA LEU A 55 -8.56 -6.23 -4.49
C LEU A 55 -9.67 -7.11 -3.90
N PHE A 56 -10.27 -7.95 -4.74
CA PHE A 56 -11.35 -8.85 -4.33
C PHE A 56 -11.19 -10.26 -4.90
N ASP A 57 -11.72 -11.25 -4.18
CA ASP A 57 -11.86 -12.62 -4.66
C ASP A 57 -13.22 -12.81 -5.33
N GLY A 58 -13.20 -13.12 -6.62
CA GLY A 58 -14.39 -13.33 -7.44
C GLY A 58 -15.15 -14.62 -7.12
N VAL A 59 -14.60 -15.51 -6.29
CA VAL A 59 -15.22 -16.82 -5.96
C VAL A 59 -16.18 -16.73 -4.78
N CYS A 60 -15.92 -15.83 -3.82
CA CYS A 60 -16.76 -15.70 -2.63
C CYS A 60 -17.94 -14.73 -2.86
N ASN A 61 -19.17 -15.22 -2.72
CA ASN A 61 -20.38 -14.39 -2.83
C ASN A 61 -20.40 -13.21 -1.86
N LEU A 62 -19.79 -13.35 -0.68
CA LEU A 62 -19.69 -12.25 0.29
C LEU A 62 -18.76 -11.14 -0.19
N CYS A 63 -17.58 -11.49 -0.74
CA CYS A 63 -16.65 -10.52 -1.31
C CYS A 63 -17.27 -9.80 -2.49
N ASN A 64 -17.92 -10.53 -3.39
CA ASN A 64 -18.65 -9.95 -4.52
C ASN A 64 -19.81 -9.04 -4.07
N GLY A 65 -20.56 -9.45 -3.04
CA GLY A 65 -21.61 -8.62 -2.43
C GLY A 65 -21.06 -7.33 -1.84
N GLY A 66 -19.93 -7.40 -1.14
CA GLY A 66 -19.22 -6.23 -0.60
C GLY A 66 -18.73 -5.29 -1.68
N VAL A 67 -18.09 -5.80 -2.74
CA VAL A 67 -17.67 -5.01 -3.90
C VAL A 67 -18.84 -4.33 -4.57
N ASN A 68 -19.96 -5.04 -4.77
CA ASN A 68 -21.17 -4.45 -5.32
C ASN A 68 -21.69 -3.33 -4.42
N PHE A 69 -21.76 -3.51 -3.11
CA PHE A 69 -22.16 -2.45 -2.18
C PHE A 69 -21.27 -1.20 -2.34
N VAL A 70 -19.95 -1.37 -2.29
CA VAL A 70 -18.99 -0.27 -2.46
C VAL A 70 -19.20 0.40 -3.81
N ARG A 71 -19.37 -0.36 -4.90
CA ARG A 71 -19.57 0.18 -6.26
C ARG A 71 -20.85 0.99 -6.41
N HIS A 72 -21.93 0.62 -5.71
CA HIS A 72 -23.19 1.38 -5.74
C HIS A 72 -23.09 2.67 -4.91
N ASN A 73 -22.21 2.70 -3.91
CA ASN A 73 -22.07 3.80 -2.97
C ASN A 73 -20.87 4.74 -3.27
N ASP A 74 -19.95 4.31 -4.14
CA ASP A 74 -18.85 5.13 -4.66
C ASP A 74 -19.30 5.97 -5.87
N ARG A 75 -20.11 7.01 -5.62
CA ARG A 75 -20.70 7.85 -6.69
C ARG A 75 -19.63 8.59 -7.51
N ASN A 76 -18.56 8.98 -6.83
CA ASN A 76 -17.45 9.72 -7.42
C ASN A 76 -16.40 8.81 -8.09
N LYS A 77 -16.62 7.47 -8.08
CA LYS A 77 -15.70 6.47 -8.63
C LYS A 77 -14.28 6.69 -8.09
N THR A 78 -14.16 6.91 -6.79
CA THR A 78 -12.89 7.16 -6.10
C THR A 78 -12.04 5.90 -5.98
N ILE A 79 -12.63 4.71 -6.10
CA ILE A 79 -11.95 3.43 -5.93
C ILE A 79 -11.90 2.67 -7.27
N ARG A 80 -10.76 2.01 -7.52
CA ARG A 80 -10.56 1.06 -8.63
C ARG A 80 -10.72 -0.37 -8.10
N TYR A 81 -11.17 -1.28 -8.95
CA TYR A 81 -11.37 -2.68 -8.56
C TYR A 81 -10.50 -3.58 -9.41
N GLU A 82 -9.82 -4.54 -8.78
CA GLU A 82 -8.97 -5.50 -9.46
C GLU A 82 -9.16 -6.90 -8.84
N ALA A 83 -9.24 -7.93 -9.68
CA ALA A 83 -9.43 -9.29 -9.20
C ALA A 83 -8.12 -9.85 -8.65
N LEU A 84 -8.14 -10.52 -7.50
CA LEU A 84 -6.94 -11.16 -6.92
C LEU A 84 -6.31 -12.21 -7.84
N GLN A 85 -7.11 -12.82 -8.72
CA GLN A 85 -6.66 -13.86 -9.64
C GLN A 85 -5.90 -13.31 -10.85
N SER A 86 -5.99 -12.00 -11.14
CA SER A 86 -5.29 -11.38 -12.26
C SER A 86 -3.79 -11.26 -11.99
N GLU A 87 -2.99 -11.10 -13.05
CA GLU A 87 -1.55 -10.86 -12.95
C GLU A 87 -1.26 -9.63 -12.06
N ALA A 88 -1.99 -8.54 -12.29
CA ALA A 88 -1.88 -7.30 -11.53
C ALA A 88 -2.32 -7.48 -10.07
N GLY A 89 -3.42 -8.19 -9.83
CA GLY A 89 -3.90 -8.50 -8.48
C GLY A 89 -2.86 -9.30 -7.67
N LYS A 90 -2.23 -10.30 -8.27
CA LYS A 90 -1.15 -11.09 -7.64
C LYS A 90 0.07 -10.24 -7.30
N MET A 91 0.45 -9.31 -8.17
CA MET A 91 1.56 -8.38 -7.90
C MET A 91 1.25 -7.44 -6.74
N LEU A 92 0.04 -6.86 -6.74
CA LEU A 92 -0.43 -5.97 -5.68
C LEU A 92 -0.62 -6.71 -4.34
N LEU A 93 -1.02 -7.98 -4.36
CA LEU A 93 -1.13 -8.81 -3.16
C LEU A 93 0.25 -9.09 -2.55
N LYS A 94 1.27 -9.40 -3.36
CA LYS A 94 2.66 -9.57 -2.90
C LYS A 94 3.21 -8.31 -2.24
N ARG A 95 2.92 -7.14 -2.79
CA ARG A 95 3.26 -5.83 -2.20
C ARG A 95 2.73 -5.69 -0.77
N SER A 96 1.52 -6.20 -0.51
CA SER A 96 0.91 -6.18 0.83
C SER A 96 1.52 -7.18 1.84
N GLY A 97 2.56 -7.92 1.45
CA GLY A 97 3.22 -8.91 2.29
C GLY A 97 2.46 -10.22 2.42
N ARG A 98 1.52 -10.49 1.50
CA ARG A 98 0.73 -11.73 1.48
C ARG A 98 1.16 -12.68 0.38
N ALA A 99 0.93 -13.97 0.63
CA ALA A 99 1.11 -14.99 -0.38
C ALA A 99 0.12 -14.75 -1.52
N PRO A 100 0.51 -14.97 -2.79
CA PRO A 100 -0.37 -14.78 -3.94
C PRO A 100 -1.63 -15.67 -3.91
N ASP A 101 -1.61 -16.74 -3.12
CA ASP A 101 -2.71 -17.70 -2.98
C ASP A 101 -3.62 -17.41 -1.77
N ASP A 102 -3.34 -16.37 -0.97
CA ASP A 102 -4.22 -15.93 0.13
C ASP A 102 -5.40 -15.11 -0.44
N ILE A 103 -6.33 -15.83 -1.06
CA ILE A 103 -7.55 -15.30 -1.68
C ILE A 103 -8.65 -14.95 -0.66
N SER A 104 -8.41 -15.18 0.63
CA SER A 104 -9.46 -15.18 1.64
C SER A 104 -9.88 -13.80 2.15
N SER A 105 -9.32 -12.70 1.63
CA SER A 105 -9.46 -11.39 2.25
C SER A 105 -9.55 -10.23 1.27
N VAL A 106 -10.38 -9.25 1.61
CA VAL A 106 -10.38 -7.91 0.99
C VAL A 106 -9.07 -7.20 1.31
N VAL A 107 -8.44 -6.61 0.28
CA VAL A 107 -7.21 -5.82 0.41
C VAL A 107 -7.42 -4.49 -0.32
N LEU A 108 -7.03 -3.39 0.30
CA LEU A 108 -7.02 -2.07 -0.33
C LEU A 108 -5.56 -1.65 -0.51
N VAL A 109 -5.17 -1.29 -1.73
CA VAL A 109 -3.81 -0.84 -2.03
C VAL A 109 -3.84 0.63 -2.43
N GLU A 110 -3.08 1.43 -1.68
CA GLU A 110 -2.77 2.83 -1.96
C GLU A 110 -1.31 2.97 -2.42
N ASN A 111 -0.95 4.14 -2.91
CA ASN A 111 0.39 4.41 -3.46
C ASN A 111 1.53 4.16 -2.46
N HIS A 112 1.31 4.34 -1.16
CA HIS A 112 2.34 4.18 -0.12
C HIS A 112 2.05 3.08 0.90
N ARG A 113 0.81 2.58 0.94
CA ARG A 113 0.38 1.63 1.97
C ARG A 113 -0.63 0.64 1.42
N SER A 114 -0.75 -0.51 2.08
CA SER A 114 -1.81 -1.48 1.82
C SER A 114 -2.52 -1.79 3.13
N TYR A 115 -3.84 -1.93 3.05
CA TYR A 115 -4.73 -2.27 4.14
C TYR A 115 -5.38 -3.62 3.87
N ILE A 116 -5.65 -4.37 4.93
CA ILE A 116 -5.97 -5.78 4.81
C ILE A 116 -7.14 -6.13 5.74
N LYS A 117 -8.02 -7.06 5.31
CA LYS A 117 -9.14 -7.57 6.13
C LYS A 117 -10.03 -6.42 6.64
N SER A 118 -10.30 -6.36 7.93
CA SER A 118 -11.15 -5.34 8.56
C SER A 118 -10.56 -3.93 8.41
N GLU A 119 -9.24 -3.77 8.40
CA GLU A 119 -8.59 -2.48 8.18
C GLU A 119 -8.87 -1.95 6.77
N ALA A 120 -8.87 -2.84 5.76
CA ALA A 120 -9.26 -2.48 4.40
C ALA A 120 -10.71 -2.02 4.33
N VAL A 121 -11.62 -2.75 4.99
CA VAL A 121 -13.05 -2.41 5.01
C VAL A 121 -13.29 -1.04 5.65
N LEU A 122 -12.70 -0.78 6.81
CA LEU A 122 -12.81 0.53 7.48
C LEU A 122 -12.28 1.64 6.59
N LYS A 123 -11.14 1.41 5.93
CA LYS A 123 -10.54 2.42 5.05
C LYS A 123 -11.39 2.68 3.81
N ILE A 124 -11.95 1.63 3.20
CA ILE A 124 -12.90 1.74 2.06
C ILE A 124 -14.14 2.57 2.45
N MET A 125 -14.63 2.43 3.68
CA MET A 125 -15.77 3.21 4.16
C MET A 125 -15.51 4.72 4.19
N GLU A 126 -14.25 5.16 4.30
CA GLU A 126 -13.89 6.59 4.22
C GLU A 126 -13.98 7.15 2.78
N TYR A 127 -13.93 6.29 1.76
CA TYR A 127 -13.94 6.68 0.35
C TYR A 127 -15.35 6.70 -0.28
N ILE A 128 -16.31 6.01 0.33
CA ILE A 128 -17.67 5.90 -0.20
C ILE A 128 -18.63 6.87 0.47
N ASP A 129 -19.66 7.28 -0.27
CA ASP A 129 -20.76 8.06 0.29
C ASP A 129 -21.67 7.12 1.08
N LEU A 130 -21.54 7.13 2.42
CA LEU A 130 -22.37 6.31 3.29
C LEU A 130 -23.84 6.77 3.24
N PRO A 131 -24.81 5.85 3.12
CA PRO A 131 -26.21 6.19 3.18
C PRO A 131 -26.57 6.40 4.66
N PHE A 132 -26.51 7.66 5.11
CA PHE A 132 -26.93 8.12 6.44
C PHE A 132 -28.21 7.44 6.98
N PRO A 133 -29.29 7.20 6.21
CA PRO A 133 -30.48 6.54 6.75
C PRO A 133 -30.29 5.08 7.19
N GLN A 134 -29.40 4.31 6.55
CA GLN A 134 -29.16 2.90 6.93
C GLN A 134 -28.25 2.81 8.17
N LEU A 135 -27.29 3.72 8.28
CA LEU A 135 -26.44 3.81 9.46
C LEU A 135 -27.23 4.28 10.69
N ALA A 136 -28.16 5.22 10.50
CA ALA A 136 -29.07 5.66 11.56
C ALA A 136 -29.94 4.52 12.10
N PHE A 137 -30.44 3.64 11.23
CA PHE A 137 -31.18 2.45 11.65
C PHE A 137 -30.31 1.48 12.46
N LEU A 138 -29.05 1.26 12.06
CA LEU A 138 -28.12 0.40 12.79
C LEU A 138 -27.80 0.98 14.19
N LEU A 139 -27.65 2.31 14.30
CA LEU A 139 -27.40 3.01 15.56
C LEU A 139 -28.61 3.01 16.50
N GLN A 140 -29.84 2.83 16.01
CA GLN A 140 -31.01 2.62 16.88
C GLN A 140 -30.94 1.30 17.65
N PHE A 141 -30.19 0.31 17.17
CA PHE A 141 -30.03 -0.99 17.83
C PHE A 141 -28.84 -1.06 18.79
N VAL A 142 -27.94 -0.06 18.75
CA VAL A 142 -26.84 0.06 19.72
C VAL A 142 -27.21 1.19 20.68
N PRO A 143 -27.68 0.90 21.91
CA PRO A 143 -27.88 1.95 22.89
C PRO A 143 -26.52 2.59 23.18
N LEU A 144 -26.43 3.89 22.92
CA LEU A 144 -25.30 4.75 23.29
C LEU A 144 -25.22 4.93 24.81
#